data_AF-A0A5E7IUS8-F1
#
_entry.id   AF-A0A5E7IUS8-F1
#
_cell.length_a   1.000
_cell.length_b   1.000
_cell.length_c   1.000
_cell.angle_alpha   90.00
_cell.angle_beta   90.00
_cell.angle_gamma   90.00
#
_symmetry.space_group_name_H-M   'P 1'
#
loop_
_entity.id
_entity.type
_entity.pdbx_description
1 polymer ?
#
loop_
_entity_poly.entity_id
_entity_poly.type
_entity_poly.pdbx_seq_one_letter_code
_entity_poly.pdbx_strand_id
1 'polypeptide(L)'
;MELIYSTQSSGFDPEKRYRNPEHFERPEAGVTGVVVVGDWPNVVDAYENVGVEVTLKEVEQRLVLVAGADSNQAELVELIGTLRAESDTVRAVIDGLEAGEIEKPECGELATRLYHALDHIHVKVDELASSRDSLASENEKLRDEIESLKAGEVQEVEALKAKLEAAGVTYRANASKESLEKLVADLPKA
;
A
#
# COMPACT_ATOMS: atom_id res chain seq x y z
N MET A 1 21.02 48.90 -23.80
CA MET A 1 20.95 48.10 -22.56
C MET A 1 20.99 46.62 -22.90
N GLU A 2 21.63 45.77 -22.10
CA GLU A 2 21.69 44.32 -22.34
C GLU A 2 20.65 43.57 -21.49
N LEU A 3 19.94 42.61 -22.09
CA LEU A 3 18.87 41.85 -21.45
C LEU A 3 19.12 40.36 -21.53
N ILE A 4 18.93 39.63 -20.43
CA ILE A 4 19.16 38.19 -20.36
C ILE A 4 17.83 37.48 -20.14
N TYR A 5 17.42 36.63 -21.07
CA TYR A 5 16.28 35.74 -20.91
C TYR A 5 16.74 34.39 -20.36
N SER A 6 16.26 34.02 -19.18
CA SER A 6 16.62 32.75 -18.53
C SER A 6 15.50 32.27 -17.60
N THR A 7 15.35 30.95 -17.48
CA THR A 7 14.46 30.29 -16.49
C THR A 7 15.20 29.89 -15.21
N GLN A 8 16.46 30.32 -15.04
CA GLN A 8 17.23 30.04 -13.82
C GLN A 8 16.51 30.56 -12.57
N SER A 9 16.57 29.79 -11.48
CA SER A 9 15.92 30.15 -10.21
C SER A 9 16.89 30.72 -9.17
N SER A 10 18.19 30.77 -9.48
CA SER A 10 19.24 31.28 -8.59
C SER A 10 20.48 31.75 -9.37
N GLY A 11 21.47 32.34 -8.69
CA GLY A 11 22.74 32.76 -9.31
C GLY A 11 22.62 34.02 -10.19
N PHE A 12 21.70 34.93 -9.84
CA PHE A 12 21.52 36.18 -10.56
C PHE A 12 22.62 37.20 -10.23
N ASP A 13 23.16 37.82 -11.27
CA ASP A 13 24.08 38.94 -11.15
C ASP A 13 23.28 40.24 -10.96
N PRO A 14 23.46 40.98 -9.84
CA PRO A 14 22.70 42.19 -9.55
C PRO A 14 22.97 43.34 -10.54
N GLU A 15 24.07 43.30 -11.29
CA GLU A 15 24.38 44.31 -12.30
C GLU A 15 23.73 44.00 -13.67
N LYS A 16 23.16 42.81 -13.84
CA LYS A 16 22.54 42.35 -15.08
C LYS A 16 21.01 42.32 -14.98
N ARG A 17 20.36 42.41 -16.14
CA ARG A 17 18.90 42.47 -16.20
C ARG A 17 18.34 41.16 -16.73
N TYR A 18 17.62 40.45 -15.88
CA TYR A 18 17.02 39.15 -16.20
C TYR A 18 15.52 39.27 -16.47
N ARG A 19 15.04 38.46 -17.42
CA ARG A 19 13.62 38.26 -17.75
C ARG A 19 13.35 36.79 -17.93
N ASN A 20 12.13 36.37 -17.60
CA ASN A 20 11.68 35.01 -17.90
C ASN A 20 11.16 34.97 -19.35
N PRO A 21 11.74 34.16 -20.24
CA PRO A 21 11.27 34.01 -21.62
C PRO A 21 9.84 33.47 -21.74
N GLU A 22 9.33 32.74 -20.75
CA GLU A 22 7.95 32.24 -20.73
C GLU A 22 6.90 33.35 -20.68
N HIS A 23 7.28 34.54 -20.22
CA HIS A 23 6.41 35.73 -20.15
C HIS A 23 6.74 36.74 -21.24
N PHE A 24 7.43 36.31 -22.30
CA PHE A 24 7.76 37.19 -23.40
C PHE A 24 6.53 37.51 -24.27
N GLU A 25 6.18 38.78 -24.35
CA GLU A 25 5.09 39.26 -25.20
C GLU A 25 5.60 40.09 -26.38
N ARG A 26 6.56 41.00 -26.15
CA ARG A 26 7.09 41.93 -27.16
C ARG A 26 8.54 42.37 -26.86
N PRO A 27 9.33 42.75 -27.88
CA PRO A 27 10.66 43.33 -27.69
C PRO A 27 10.62 44.65 -26.89
N GLU A 28 11.47 44.74 -25.87
CA GLU A 28 11.64 45.95 -25.07
C GLU A 28 12.46 47.02 -25.82
N ALA A 29 11.99 48.27 -25.80
CA ALA A 29 12.62 49.37 -26.52
C ALA A 29 13.92 49.84 -25.82
N GLY A 30 14.97 50.13 -26.58
CA GLY A 30 16.27 50.58 -26.05
C GLY A 30 17.22 49.45 -25.63
N VAL A 31 16.84 48.20 -25.91
CA VAL A 31 17.73 47.04 -25.78
C VAL A 31 18.68 46.99 -26.98
N THR A 32 19.96 46.86 -26.69
CA THR A 32 21.05 46.88 -27.69
C THR A 32 21.71 45.51 -27.87
N GLY A 33 21.41 44.57 -26.98
CA GLY A 33 21.87 43.19 -27.06
C GLY A 33 21.02 42.31 -26.15
N VAL A 34 20.71 41.10 -26.61
CA VAL A 34 19.89 40.14 -25.87
C VAL A 34 20.64 38.81 -25.76
N VAL A 35 20.77 38.28 -24.55
CA VAL A 35 21.28 36.93 -24.32
C VAL A 35 20.10 36.02 -24.01
N VAL A 36 19.86 35.02 -24.83
CA VAL A 36 18.78 34.04 -24.60
C VAL A 36 19.39 32.74 -24.12
N VAL A 37 19.01 32.32 -22.91
CA VAL A 37 19.49 31.09 -22.26
C VAL A 37 18.50 29.95 -22.51
N GLY A 38 18.89 28.99 -23.35
CA GLY A 38 18.04 27.87 -23.79
C GLY A 38 17.28 28.09 -25.10
N ASP A 39 16.34 27.21 -25.41
CA ASP A 39 15.61 27.20 -26.68
C ASP A 39 14.31 28.02 -26.58
N TRP A 40 14.37 29.28 -27.02
CA TRP A 40 13.25 30.23 -26.99
C TRP A 40 13.12 30.98 -28.32
N PRO A 41 12.70 30.31 -29.40
CA PRO A 41 12.69 30.87 -30.75
C PRO A 41 11.83 32.15 -30.85
N ASN A 42 10.71 32.20 -30.12
CA ASN A 42 9.83 33.39 -30.11
C ASN A 42 10.53 34.67 -29.63
N VAL A 43 11.49 34.56 -28.70
CA VAL A 43 12.24 35.71 -28.18
C VAL A 43 13.31 36.13 -29.18
N VAL A 44 14.02 35.15 -29.74
CA VAL A 44 15.09 35.34 -30.72
C VAL A 44 14.54 36.03 -31.96
N ASP A 45 13.51 35.43 -32.56
CA ASP A 45 12.88 35.94 -33.78
C ASP A 45 12.36 37.38 -33.59
N ALA A 46 11.78 37.68 -32.44
CA ALA A 46 11.21 38.99 -32.17
C ALA A 46 12.28 40.09 -32.05
N TYR A 47 13.46 39.79 -31.48
CA TYR A 47 14.55 40.76 -31.37
C TYR A 47 15.39 40.86 -32.65
N GLU A 48 15.60 39.76 -33.37
CA GLU A 48 16.25 39.77 -34.69
C GLU A 48 15.44 40.59 -35.71
N ASN A 49 14.11 40.46 -35.71
CA ASN A 49 13.22 41.24 -36.57
C ASN A 49 13.25 42.76 -36.29
N VAL A 50 13.67 43.15 -35.08
CA VAL A 50 13.85 44.56 -34.68
C VAL A 50 15.31 45.02 -34.86
N GLY A 51 16.18 44.15 -35.38
CA GLY A 51 17.58 44.46 -35.67
C GLY A 51 18.47 44.51 -34.42
N VAL A 52 18.08 43.83 -33.35
CA VAL A 52 18.87 43.72 -32.11
C VAL A 52 19.70 42.44 -32.15
N GLU A 53 20.97 42.53 -31.75
CA GLU A 53 21.89 41.40 -31.73
C GLU A 53 21.48 40.40 -30.62
N VAL A 54 21.18 39.16 -31.01
CA VAL A 54 20.79 38.07 -30.10
C VAL A 54 21.94 37.07 -29.98
N THR A 55 22.41 36.86 -28.75
CA THR A 55 23.41 35.83 -28.41
C THR A 55 22.72 34.65 -27.74
N LEU A 56 22.73 33.50 -28.40
CA LEU A 56 22.22 32.26 -27.83
C LEU A 56 23.27 31.67 -26.89
N LYS A 57 22.88 31.49 -25.62
CA LYS A 57 23.66 30.72 -24.65
C LYS A 57 22.88 29.46 -24.39
N GLU A 58 23.34 28.33 -24.92
CA GLU A 58 22.75 27.05 -24.54
C GLU A 58 22.81 26.94 -23.01
N VAL A 59 21.69 26.56 -22.38
CA VAL A 59 21.77 26.14 -20.99
C VAL A 59 22.82 25.05 -21.00
N GLU A 60 23.85 25.16 -20.15
CA GLU A 60 24.52 23.96 -19.70
C GLU A 60 23.42 23.13 -19.05
N GLN A 61 22.71 22.34 -19.87
CA GLN A 61 22.01 21.19 -19.41
C GLN A 61 23.02 20.55 -18.49
N ARG A 62 22.59 20.26 -17.26
CA ARG A 62 23.37 19.46 -16.35
C ARG A 62 23.41 18.02 -16.90
N LEU A 63 23.83 17.86 -18.14
CA LEU A 63 24.60 16.75 -18.63
C LEU A 63 25.74 16.66 -17.63
N VAL A 64 25.63 15.67 -16.76
CA VAL A 64 26.75 15.20 -15.96
C VAL A 64 27.94 15.18 -16.90
N LEU A 65 28.92 16.08 -16.68
CA LEU A 65 30.16 16.09 -17.41
C LEU A 65 30.84 14.76 -17.10
N VAL A 66 30.60 13.76 -17.95
CA VAL A 66 31.34 12.50 -17.96
C VAL A 66 32.67 12.83 -18.61
N ALA A 67 33.58 13.40 -17.82
CA ALA A 67 34.99 13.45 -18.14
C ALA A 67 35.54 12.02 -18.10
N GLY A 68 35.35 11.28 -19.20
CA GLY A 68 35.71 9.86 -19.34
C GLY A 68 34.67 9.07 -20.14
N ALA A 69 34.36 9.52 -21.37
CA ALA A 69 33.25 8.99 -22.16
C ALA A 69 33.34 7.48 -22.47
N ASP A 70 34.55 6.92 -22.60
CA ASP A 70 34.71 5.50 -22.93
C ASP A 70 34.68 4.58 -21.69
N SER A 71 35.20 5.03 -20.54
CA SER A 71 35.21 4.22 -19.30
C SER A 71 33.84 4.18 -18.62
N ASN A 72 33.17 5.33 -18.54
CA ASN A 72 31.90 5.43 -17.82
C ASN A 72 30.72 4.88 -18.64
N GLN A 73 30.81 4.87 -19.97
CA GLN A 73 29.76 4.27 -20.80
C GLN A 73 29.71 2.75 -20.62
N ALA A 74 30.86 2.08 -20.50
CA ALA A 74 30.91 0.65 -20.21
C ALA A 74 30.33 0.32 -18.82
N GLU A 75 30.71 1.06 -17.79
CA GLU A 75 30.18 0.91 -16.42
C GLU A 75 28.66 1.16 -16.35
N LEU A 76 28.16 2.17 -17.07
CA LEU A 76 26.72 2.44 -17.15
C LEU A 76 25.95 1.32 -17.87
N VAL A 77 26.50 0.78 -18.96
CA VAL A 77 25.89 -0.35 -19.67
C VAL A 77 25.86 -1.60 -18.78
N GLU A 78 26.92 -1.87 -18.02
CA GLU A 78 26.98 -2.98 -17.06
C GLU A 78 25.97 -2.81 -15.92
N LEU A 79 25.87 -1.60 -15.36
CA LEU A 79 24.89 -1.29 -14.31
C LEU A 79 23.45 -1.44 -14.81
N ILE A 80 23.15 -0.95 -16.02
CA ILE A 80 21.83 -1.14 -16.65
C ILE A 80 21.54 -2.62 -16.88
N GLY A 81 22.54 -3.40 -17.30
CA GLY A 81 22.42 -4.86 -17.43
C GLY A 81 22.05 -5.52 -16.11
N THR A 82 22.76 -5.16 -15.04
CA THR A 82 22.51 -5.67 -13.68
C THR A 82 21.11 -5.30 -13.19
N LEU A 83 20.70 -4.04 -13.35
CA LEU A 83 19.37 -3.56 -12.94
C LEU A 83 18.24 -4.24 -13.73
N ARG A 84 18.44 -4.51 -15.02
CA ARG A 84 17.46 -5.24 -15.84
C ARG A 84 17.35 -6.68 -15.38
N ALA A 85 18.48 -7.36 -15.16
CA ALA A 85 18.48 -8.72 -14.65
C ALA A 85 17.78 -8.81 -13.28
N GLU A 86 18.04 -7.88 -12.35
CA GLU A 86 17.34 -7.83 -11.07
C GLU A 86 15.84 -7.54 -11.22
N SER A 87 15.47 -6.63 -12.14
CA SER A 87 14.06 -6.37 -12.42
C SER A 87 13.35 -7.59 -13.00
N ASP A 88 14.01 -8.37 -13.84
CA ASP A 88 13.44 -9.56 -14.47
C ASP A 88 13.27 -10.70 -13.45
N THR A 89 14.21 -10.87 -12.52
CA THR A 89 14.04 -11.84 -11.43
C THR A 89 12.93 -11.45 -10.46
N VAL A 90 12.77 -10.16 -10.15
CA VAL A 90 11.63 -9.67 -9.35
C VAL A 90 10.30 -9.93 -10.07
N ARG A 91 10.23 -9.69 -11.39
CA ARG A 91 9.02 -10.01 -12.17
C ARG A 91 8.68 -11.48 -12.12
N ALA A 92 9.67 -12.37 -12.25
CA ALA A 92 9.43 -13.82 -12.15
C ALA A 92 8.82 -14.23 -10.80
N VAL A 93 9.24 -13.61 -9.69
CA VAL A 93 8.64 -13.85 -8.36
C VAL A 93 7.18 -13.38 -8.32
N ILE A 94 6.88 -12.23 -8.92
CA ILE A 94 5.52 -11.69 -8.99
C ILE A 94 4.63 -12.59 -9.84
N ASP A 95 5.10 -12.99 -11.02
CA ASP A 95 4.36 -13.88 -11.92
C ASP A 95 4.09 -15.23 -11.24
N GLY A 96 5.06 -15.77 -10.51
CA GLY A 96 4.88 -16.98 -9.68
C GLY A 96 3.82 -16.80 -8.59
N LEU A 97 3.81 -15.65 -7.91
CA LEU A 97 2.78 -15.33 -6.92
C LEU A 97 1.38 -15.27 -7.56
N GLU A 98 1.26 -14.66 -8.75
CA GLU A 98 -0.01 -14.60 -9.49
C GLU A 98 -0.47 -15.99 -9.96
N ALA A 99 0.47 -16.87 -10.33
CA ALA A 99 0.19 -18.26 -10.67
C ALA A 99 -0.10 -19.15 -9.44
N GLY A 100 0.21 -18.67 -8.23
CA GLY A 100 0.05 -19.40 -6.97
C GLY A 100 1.21 -20.33 -6.62
N GLU A 101 2.31 -20.32 -7.37
CA GLU A 101 3.51 -21.10 -7.12
C GLU A 101 4.74 -20.18 -7.23
N ILE A 102 5.33 -19.85 -6.08
CA ILE A 102 6.51 -18.98 -6.02
C ILE A 102 7.74 -19.85 -5.87
N GLU A 103 8.63 -19.79 -6.85
CA GLU A 103 9.96 -20.40 -6.73
C GLU A 103 10.95 -19.43 -6.09
N LYS A 104 11.88 -19.99 -5.32
CA LYS A 104 12.96 -19.20 -4.71
C LYS A 104 13.90 -18.69 -5.80
N PRO A 105 14.13 -17.37 -5.91
CA PRO A 105 15.10 -16.82 -6.84
C PRO A 105 16.52 -17.33 -6.57
N GLU A 106 17.25 -17.65 -7.63
CA GLU A 106 18.66 -18.05 -7.54
C GLU A 106 19.60 -16.85 -7.40
N CYS A 107 19.17 -15.66 -7.84
CA CYS A 107 19.95 -14.43 -7.80
C CYS A 107 19.07 -13.17 -7.68
N GLY A 108 19.72 -12.04 -7.37
CA GLY A 108 19.05 -10.75 -7.16
C GLY A 108 18.68 -10.54 -5.69
N GLU A 109 19.19 -9.47 -5.09
CA GLU A 109 18.98 -9.15 -3.67
C GLU A 109 17.51 -8.81 -3.43
N LEU A 110 16.92 -7.96 -4.28
CA LEU A 110 15.52 -7.56 -4.16
C LEU A 110 14.56 -8.74 -4.36
N ALA A 111 14.81 -9.60 -5.35
CA ALA A 111 14.01 -10.78 -5.61
C ALA A 111 14.05 -11.76 -4.43
N THR A 112 15.24 -12.03 -3.89
CA THR A 112 15.42 -12.90 -2.71
C THR A 112 14.70 -12.34 -1.48
N ARG A 113 14.80 -11.03 -1.25
CA ARG A 113 14.12 -10.36 -0.13
C ARG A 113 12.59 -10.39 -0.30
N LEU A 114 12.09 -10.17 -1.51
CA LEU A 114 10.67 -10.26 -1.83
C LEU A 114 10.15 -11.69 -1.56
N TYR A 115 10.86 -12.71 -2.05
CA TYR A 115 10.55 -14.10 -1.78
C TYR A 115 10.43 -14.38 -0.28
N HIS A 116 11.43 -14.00 0.53
CA HIS A 116 11.39 -14.26 1.97
C HIS A 116 10.26 -13.51 2.69
N ALA A 117 9.90 -12.32 2.25
CA ALA A 117 8.76 -11.59 2.80
C ALA A 117 7.44 -12.31 2.48
N LEU A 118 7.28 -12.80 1.24
CA LEU A 118 6.09 -13.55 0.82
C LEU A 118 6.00 -14.92 1.51
N ASP A 119 7.11 -15.65 1.62
CA ASP A 119 7.22 -16.91 2.35
C ASP A 119 6.83 -16.74 3.82
N HIS A 120 7.30 -15.68 4.48
CA HIS A 120 6.91 -15.38 5.85
C HIS A 120 5.40 -15.09 5.98
N ILE A 121 4.81 -14.39 5.01
CA ILE A 121 3.36 -14.15 4.98
C ILE A 121 2.61 -15.47 4.81
N HIS A 122 3.04 -16.35 3.90
CA HIS A 122 2.43 -17.66 3.69
C HIS A 122 2.43 -18.49 4.98
N VAL A 123 3.57 -18.59 5.66
CA VAL A 123 3.67 -19.29 6.97
C VAL A 123 2.67 -18.71 7.99
N LYS A 124 2.52 -17.38 8.04
CA LYS A 124 1.56 -16.74 8.95
C LYS A 124 0.11 -17.00 8.56
N VAL A 125 -0.20 -17.08 7.27
CA VAL A 125 -1.54 -17.44 6.79
C VAL A 125 -1.86 -18.89 7.15
N ASP A 126 -0.91 -19.81 7.04
CA ASP A 126 -1.09 -21.21 7.42
C ASP A 126 -1.31 -21.38 8.93
N GLU A 127 -0.57 -20.64 9.76
CA GLU A 127 -0.79 -20.59 11.21
C GLU A 127 -2.21 -20.05 11.54
N LEU A 128 -2.65 -18.99 10.85
CA LEU A 128 -3.99 -18.43 11.02
C LEU A 128 -5.09 -19.40 10.59
N ALA A 129 -4.90 -20.10 9.46
CA ALA A 129 -5.83 -21.11 8.99
C ALA A 129 -5.97 -22.26 10.01
N SER A 130 -4.84 -22.73 10.55
CA SER A 130 -4.82 -23.77 11.58
C SER A 130 -5.53 -23.33 12.87
N SER A 131 -5.33 -22.07 13.29
CA SER A 131 -6.01 -21.49 14.45
C SER A 131 -7.53 -21.35 14.22
N ARG A 132 -7.92 -20.86 13.04
CA ARG A 132 -9.34 -20.76 12.63
C ARG A 132 -10.02 -22.12 12.70
N ASP A 133 -9.40 -23.15 12.15
CA ASP A 133 -9.99 -24.50 12.09
C ASP A 133 -10.11 -25.12 13.49
N SER A 134 -9.14 -24.87 14.36
CA SER A 134 -9.20 -25.27 15.78
C SER A 134 -10.36 -24.58 16.51
N LEU A 135 -10.52 -23.27 16.33
CA LEU A 135 -11.63 -22.50 16.91
C LEU A 135 -12.99 -22.92 16.35
N ALA A 136 -13.06 -23.29 15.06
CA ALA A 136 -14.28 -23.79 14.45
C ALA A 136 -14.73 -25.11 15.12
N SER A 137 -13.79 -26.04 15.34
CA SER A 137 -14.07 -27.29 16.05
C SER A 137 -14.48 -27.06 17.50
N GLU A 138 -13.83 -26.14 18.21
CA GLU A 138 -14.22 -25.80 19.58
C GLU A 138 -15.63 -25.20 19.65
N ASN A 139 -15.97 -24.29 18.71
CA ASN A 139 -17.31 -23.72 18.62
C ASN A 139 -18.39 -24.76 18.33
N GLU A 140 -18.09 -25.75 17.49
CA GLU A 140 -19.00 -26.87 17.24
C GLU A 140 -19.27 -27.66 18.52
N LYS A 141 -18.22 -28.04 19.25
CA LYS A 141 -18.34 -28.75 20.53
C LYS A 141 -19.16 -27.97 21.56
N LEU A 142 -18.92 -26.66 21.68
CA LEU A 142 -19.67 -25.80 22.60
C LEU A 142 -21.14 -25.69 22.21
N ARG A 143 -21.46 -25.68 20.91
CA ARG A 143 -22.84 -25.70 20.44
C ARG A 143 -23.54 -27.00 20.82
N ASP A 144 -22.88 -28.14 20.60
CA ASP A 144 -23.40 -29.46 20.96
C ASP A 144 -23.61 -29.58 22.47
N GLU A 145 -22.66 -29.08 23.27
CA GLU A 145 -22.77 -29.06 24.74
C GLU A 145 -23.96 -28.18 25.19
N ILE A 146 -24.12 -27.00 24.61
CA ILE A 146 -25.26 -26.12 24.90
C ILE A 146 -26.59 -26.80 24.54
N GLU A 147 -26.66 -27.50 23.41
CA GLU A 147 -27.86 -28.23 23.00
C GLU A 147 -28.18 -29.37 23.98
N SER A 148 -27.18 -30.15 24.37
CA SER A 148 -27.30 -31.21 25.37
C SER A 148 -27.76 -30.68 26.73
N LEU A 149 -27.17 -29.59 27.21
CA LEU A 149 -27.55 -28.94 28.46
C LEU A 149 -28.98 -28.42 28.43
N LYS A 150 -29.40 -27.79 27.32
CA LYS A 150 -30.79 -27.35 27.14
C LYS A 150 -31.78 -28.51 27.13
N ALA A 151 -31.44 -29.62 26.45
CA ALA A 151 -32.28 -30.81 26.42
C ALA A 151 -32.41 -31.43 27.82
N GLY A 152 -31.30 -31.51 28.57
CA GLY A 152 -31.29 -31.98 29.95
C GLY A 152 -32.14 -31.09 30.88
N GLU A 153 -32.03 -29.77 30.75
CA GLU A 153 -32.83 -28.82 31.54
C GLU A 153 -34.33 -28.97 31.27
N VAL A 154 -34.73 -29.15 30.01
CA VAL A 154 -36.13 -29.41 29.64
C VAL A 154 -36.63 -30.71 30.30
N GLN A 155 -35.86 -31.79 30.22
CA GLN A 155 -36.22 -33.08 30.83
C GLN A 155 -36.35 -32.97 32.36
N GLU A 156 -35.44 -32.25 33.02
CA GLU A 156 -35.52 -32.02 34.46
C GLU A 156 -36.75 -31.21 34.85
N VAL A 157 -37.08 -30.16 34.10
CA VAL A 157 -38.29 -29.36 34.32
C VAL A 157 -39.55 -30.20 34.13
N GLU A 158 -39.61 -31.06 33.10
CA GLU A 158 -40.73 -31.98 32.88
C GLU A 158 -40.85 -33.00 34.01
N ALA A 159 -39.73 -33.55 34.51
CA ALA A 159 -39.73 -34.46 35.65
C ALA A 159 -40.21 -33.79 36.95
N LEU A 160 -39.84 -32.52 37.18
CA LEU A 160 -40.34 -31.74 38.32
C LEU A 160 -41.85 -31.48 38.20
N LYS A 161 -42.33 -31.11 37.01
CA LYS A 161 -43.77 -30.94 36.74
C LYS A 161 -44.56 -32.22 36.99
N ALA A 162 -44.07 -33.36 36.49
CA ALA A 162 -44.71 -34.66 36.70
C ALA A 162 -44.80 -35.04 38.19
N LYS A 163 -43.77 -34.74 39.00
CA LYS A 163 -43.82 -34.96 40.46
C LYS A 163 -44.88 -34.09 41.14
N LEU A 164 -44.99 -32.82 40.75
CA LEU A 164 -46.01 -31.92 41.29
C LEU A 164 -47.43 -32.34 40.89
N GLU A 165 -47.61 -32.80 39.64
CA GLU A 165 -48.89 -33.33 39.15
C GLU A 165 -49.31 -34.60 39.91
N ALA A 166 -48.38 -35.53 40.13
CA ALA A 166 -48.64 -36.73 40.92
C ALA A 166 -49.04 -36.42 42.37
N ALA A 167 -48.53 -35.31 42.93
CA ALA A 167 -48.88 -34.80 44.25
C ALA A 167 -50.12 -33.88 44.25
N GLY A 168 -50.72 -33.58 43.09
CA GLY A 168 -51.87 -32.69 42.96
C GLY A 168 -51.59 -31.21 43.21
N VAL A 169 -50.32 -30.78 43.17
CA VAL A 169 -49.91 -29.39 43.42
C VAL A 169 -49.99 -28.56 42.14
N THR A 170 -50.73 -27.44 42.19
CA THR A 170 -50.83 -26.50 41.08
C THR A 170 -49.58 -25.63 40.95
N TYR A 171 -49.08 -25.43 39.73
CA TYR A 171 -47.94 -24.58 39.42
C TYR A 171 -48.23 -23.70 38.19
N ARG A 172 -47.45 -22.63 37.99
CA ARG A 172 -47.56 -21.78 36.78
C ARG A 172 -46.87 -22.48 35.60
N ALA A 173 -47.50 -22.49 34.43
CA ALA A 173 -46.97 -23.17 33.23
C ALA A 173 -45.53 -22.72 32.85
N ASN A 174 -45.23 -21.43 33.06
CA ASN A 174 -43.92 -20.79 32.80
C ASN A 174 -43.10 -20.58 34.09
N ALA A 175 -43.33 -21.37 35.14
CA ALA A 175 -42.50 -21.32 36.34
C ALA A 175 -41.05 -21.67 36.01
N SER A 176 -40.10 -20.95 36.61
CA SER A 176 -38.68 -21.29 36.48
C SER A 176 -38.38 -22.64 37.13
N LYS A 177 -37.32 -23.32 36.65
CA LYS A 177 -36.84 -24.57 37.23
C LYS A 177 -36.68 -24.47 38.75
N GLU A 178 -36.01 -23.43 39.24
CA GLU A 178 -35.80 -23.19 40.67
C GLU A 178 -37.13 -23.05 41.46
N SER A 179 -38.16 -22.46 40.86
CA SER A 179 -39.48 -22.35 41.50
C SER A 179 -40.17 -23.71 41.61
N LEU A 180 -40.05 -24.55 40.58
CA LEU A 180 -40.58 -25.91 40.58
C LEU A 180 -39.82 -26.80 41.59
N GLU A 181 -38.51 -26.65 41.70
CA GLU A 181 -37.68 -27.36 42.68
C GLU A 181 -38.10 -27.05 44.12
N LYS A 182 -38.37 -25.77 44.45
CA LYS A 182 -38.87 -25.38 45.77
C LYS A 182 -40.23 -26.03 46.08
N LEU A 183 -41.16 -26.00 45.13
CA LEU A 183 -42.47 -26.63 45.30
C LEU A 183 -42.36 -28.14 45.51
N VAL A 184 -41.45 -28.81 44.80
CA VAL A 184 -41.19 -30.25 44.99
C VAL A 184 -40.54 -30.52 46.36
N ALA A 185 -39.64 -29.65 46.82
CA ALA A 185 -39.00 -29.77 48.13
C ALA A 185 -39.97 -29.61 49.31
N ASP A 186 -41.03 -28.81 49.13
CA ASP A 186 -42.08 -28.57 50.12
C ASP A 186 -43.14 -29.70 50.17
N LEU A 187 -43.07 -30.69 49.28
CA LEU A 187 -43.96 -31.85 49.33
C LEU A 187 -43.73 -32.66 50.61
N PRO A 188 -44.79 -33.09 51.31
CA PRO A 188 -44.66 -33.96 52.47
C PRO A 188 -43.95 -35.25 52.05
N LYS A 189 -42.82 -35.56 52.68
CA LYS A 189 -42.10 -36.82 52.43
C LYS A 189 -43.00 -37.99 52.84
N ALA A 190 -43.18 -38.93 51.92
CA ALA A 190 -43.88 -40.19 52.18
C ALA A 190 -43.15 -41.02 53.25
#